data_AF-A0A7J6PZD0-F1
#
_entry.id   AF-A0A7J6PZD0-F1
#
_cell.length_a   1.000
_cell.length_b   1.000
_cell.length_c   1.000
_cell.angle_alpha   90.00
_cell.angle_beta   90.00
_cell.angle_gamma   90.00
#
_symmetry.space_group_name_H-M   'P 1'
#
loop_
_entity.id
_entity.type
_entity.pdbx_description
1 polymer ?
#
loop_
_entity_poly.entity_id
_entity_poly.type
_entity_poly.pdbx_seq_one_letter_code
_entity_poly.pdbx_strand_id
1 'polypeptide(L)' 'MLIKADDDIYLRPEPLIRMVRQRPAVGYLWGFIDYISPVPREEGHNFHNTWEIYPYETFPTYPR' A
#
# COMPACT_ATOMS: atom_id res chain seq x y z
N MET A 1 -6.02 -16.84 2.44
CA MET A 1 -5.90 -15.40 2.71
C MET A 1 -4.42 -15.12 2.92
N LEU A 2 -3.84 -14.21 2.14
CA LEU A 2 -2.46 -13.76 2.32
C LEU A 2 -2.52 -12.34 2.88
N ILE A 3 -1.82 -12.10 3.99
CA ILE A 3 -1.62 -10.76 4.56
C ILE A 3 -0.14 -10.46 4.38
N LYS A 4 0.18 -9.35 3.72
CA LYS A 4 1.54 -8.82 3.66
C LYS A 4 1.56 -7.56 4.52
N ALA A 5 2.47 -7.53 5.47
CA ALA A 5 2.62 -6.49 6.47
C ALA A 5 4.08 -6.45 6.91
N ASP A 6 4.53 -5.29 7.36
CA ASP A 6 5.84 -5.13 8.00
C ASP A 6 5.83 -5.75 9.41
N ASP A 7 7.00 -5.97 9.98
CA ASP A 7 7.17 -6.61 11.30
C ASP A 7 6.98 -5.64 12.48
N ASP A 8 6.89 -4.33 12.20
CA ASP A 8 6.73 -3.26 13.17
C ASP A 8 5.28 -2.80 13.36
N ILE A 9 4.31 -3.47 12.73
CA ILE A 9 2.89 -3.14 12.87
C ILE A 9 2.17 -4.05 13.88
N TYR A 10 1.19 -3.48 14.59
CA TYR A 10 0.28 -4.26 15.42
C TYR A 10 -0.95 -4.74 14.63
N LEU A 11 -0.99 -6.04 14.34
CA LEU A 11 -2.16 -6.67 13.72
C LEU A 11 -3.27 -6.93 14.75
N ARG A 12 -4.51 -6.55 14.43
CA ARG A 12 -5.71 -6.92 15.21
C ARG A 12 -6.40 -8.13 14.58
N PRO A 13 -6.04 -9.38 14.96
CA PRO A 13 -6.46 -10.57 14.23
C PRO A 13 -7.97 -10.83 14.30
N GLU A 14 -8.61 -10.67 15.47
CA GLU A 14 -10.03 -10.98 15.64
C GLU A 14 -10.96 -10.13 14.74
N PRO A 15 -10.85 -8.77 14.75
CA PRO A 15 -11.62 -7.95 13.81
C PRO A 15 -11.39 -8.30 12.35
N LEU A 16 -10.15 -8.61 11.97
CA LEU A 16 -9.79 -8.99 10.60
C LEU A 16 -10.44 -10.31 10.19
N ILE A 17 -10.34 -11.35 11.03
CA ILE A 17 -10.97 -12.64 10.79
C ILE A 17 -12.49 -12.47 10.66
N ARG A 18 -13.11 -11.69 11.54
CA ARG A 18 -14.56 -11.42 11.48
C ARG A 18 -14.96 -10.75 10.18
N MET A 19 -14.20 -9.73 9.74
CA MET A 19 -14.44 -9.05 8.47
C MET A 19 -14.33 -10.01 7.28
N VAL A 20 -13.27 -10.81 7.21
CA VAL A 20 -13.02 -11.71 6.07
C VAL A 20 -14.07 -12.80 5.98
N ARG A 21 -14.56 -13.33 7.12
CA ARG A 21 -15.63 -14.34 7.15
C ARG A 21 -16.97 -13.83 6.60
N GLN A 22 -17.19 -12.52 6.61
CA GLN A 22 -18.46 -11.92 6.16
C GLN A 22 -18.45 -11.52 4.68
N ARG A 23 -17.30 -11.55 4.01
CA ARG A 23 -17.18 -11.07 2.63
C ARG A 23 -17.13 -12.23 1.61
N PRO A 24 -17.66 -12.04 0.39
CA PRO A 24 -17.52 -13.00 -0.70
C PRO A 24 -16.07 -13.41 -0.95
N ALA A 25 -15.80 -14.64 -1.36
CA ALA A 25 -14.44 -15.08 -1.68
C ALA A 25 -13.99 -14.56 -3.06
N VAL A 26 -13.64 -13.27 -3.16
CA VAL A 26 -13.08 -12.64 -4.37
C VAL A 26 -11.70 -12.05 -4.11
N GLY A 27 -10.98 -11.67 -5.17
CA GLY A 27 -9.71 -10.96 -5.07
C GLY A 27 -9.91 -9.57 -4.49
N TYR A 28 -9.44 -9.33 -3.26
CA TYR A 28 -9.54 -8.04 -2.60
C TYR A 28 -8.17 -7.39 -2.45
N LEU A 29 -8.12 -6.08 -2.71
CA LEU A 29 -7.04 -5.19 -2.31
C LEU A 29 -7.56 -4.28 -1.20
N TRP A 30 -7.07 -4.44 0.02
CA TRP A 30 -7.42 -3.57 1.15
C TRP A 30 -6.15 -3.07 1.83
N GLY A 31 -6.22 -1.84 2.32
CA GLY A 31 -5.12 -1.14 2.98
C GLY A 31 -5.44 0.36 3.04
N PHE A 32 -4.45 1.17 3.39
CA PHE A 32 -4.53 2.61 3.17
C PHE A 32 -4.18 2.86 1.70
N ILE A 33 -5.20 3.04 0.85
CA ILE A 33 -5.00 3.13 -0.59
C ILE A 33 -4.63 4.56 -0.99
N ASP A 34 -3.45 4.72 -1.58
CA ASP A 34 -3.03 5.94 -2.26
C ASP A 34 -3.39 5.84 -3.74
N TYR A 35 -4.17 6.80 -4.24
CA TYR A 35 -4.63 6.78 -5.63
C TYR A 35 -3.73 7.59 -6.58
N ILE A 36 -3.12 8.67 -6.08
CA ILE A 36 -2.32 9.64 -6.85
C ILE A 36 -1.18 10.14 -5.96
N SER A 37 -0.32 9.23 -5.47
CA SER A 37 0.82 9.66 -4.65
C SER A 37 1.87 10.33 -5.52
N PRO A 38 2.33 11.56 -5.21
CA PRO A 38 3.40 12.20 -5.95
C PRO A 38 4.71 11.42 -5.79
N VAL A 39 5.52 11.41 -6.84
CA VAL A 39 6.85 10.78 -6.83
C VAL A 39 7.85 11.77 -6.21
N PRO A 40 8.50 11.45 -5.07
CA PRO A 40 9.42 12.38 -4.43
C PRO A 40 10.64 12.67 -5.31
N ARG A 41 10.87 13.96 -5.61
CA ARG A 41 11.98 14.44 -6.46
C ARG A 41 13.12 15.08 -5.68
N GLU A 42 12.93 15.28 -4.38
CA GLU A 42 13.87 16.00 -3.53
C GLU A 42 15.05 15.09 -3.16
N GLU A 43 16.28 15.52 -3.43
CA GLU A 43 17.47 14.78 -3.00
C GLU A 43 17.50 14.75 -1.46
N GLY A 44 17.63 13.54 -0.89
CA GLY A 44 17.58 13.31 0.56
C GLY A 44 16.25 12.77 1.09
N HIS A 45 15.18 12.74 0.26
CA HIS A 45 13.97 12.02 0.64
C HIS A 45 14.21 10.50 0.64
N ASN A 46 13.69 9.78 1.66
CA ASN A 46 13.89 8.33 1.80
C ASN A 46 13.42 7.51 0.59
N PHE A 47 12.47 8.06 -0.18
CA PHE A 47 11.90 7.45 -1.39
C PHE A 47 12.17 8.27 -2.65
N HIS A 48 13.30 9.01 -2.68
CA HIS A 48 13.69 9.83 -3.83
C HIS A 48 13.79 9.00 -5.12
N ASN A 49 13.21 9.53 -6.21
CA ASN A 49 13.31 8.95 -7.55
C ASN A 49 13.65 10.05 -8.57
N THR A 50 14.62 9.78 -9.45
CA THR A 50 14.95 10.68 -10.56
C THR A 50 13.99 10.49 -11.74
N TRP A 51 13.99 11.45 -12.67
CA TRP A 51 13.15 11.39 -13.87
C TRP A 51 13.54 10.27 -14.82
N GLU A 52 14.82 9.90 -14.83
CA GLU A 52 15.36 8.82 -15.66
C GLU A 52 14.90 7.44 -15.16
N ILE A 53 14.75 7.28 -13.84
CA ILE A 53 14.31 6.02 -13.23
C ILE A 53 12.78 5.89 -13.29
N TYR A 54 12.06 6.97 -13.02
CA TYR A 54 10.61 6.98 -13.01
C TYR A 54 10.06 8.26 -13.65
N PRO A 55 9.70 8.23 -14.96
CA PRO A 55 9.39 9.44 -15.74
C PRO A 55 7.94 9.92 -15.58
N TYR A 56 7.26 9.57 -14.48
CA TYR A 56 5.88 9.99 -14.21
C TYR A 56 5.81 10.84 -12.94
N GLU A 57 4.87 11.78 -12.90
CA GLU A 57 4.65 12.67 -11.75
C GLU A 57 4.12 11.93 -10.51
N THR A 58 3.39 10.83 -10.73
CA THR A 58 2.65 10.12 -9.68
C THR A 58 2.80 8.61 -9.83
N PHE A 59 2.77 7.90 -8.70
CA PHE A 59 2.70 6.44 -8.68
C PHE A 59 1.28 5.95 -9.02
N PRO A 60 1.13 4.75 -9.61
CA PRO A 60 -0.17 4.12 -9.80
C PRO A 60 -0.83 3.83 -8.45
N THR A 61 -2.13 3.55 -8.45
CA THR A 61 -2.85 3.21 -7.21
C THR A 61 -2.23 2.00 -6.49
N TYR A 62 -1.91 2.16 -5.20
CA TYR A 62 -1.30 1.10 -4.39
C TYR A 62 -1.73 1.19 -2.92
N PRO A 63 -1.70 0.06 -2.17
CA PRO A 63 -1.79 0.11 -0.72
C PRO A 63 -0.46 0.59 -0.14
N ARG A 64 -0.50 1.67 0.64
CA ARG A 64 0.65 2.13 1.43
C ARG A 64 0.93 1.19 2.59
#